data_AF-A0A5E7P4S4-F1
#
_entry.id   AF-A0A5E7P4S4-F1
#
_cell.length_a   1.000
_cell.length_b   1.000
_cell.length_c   1.000
_cell.angle_alpha   90.00
_cell.angle_beta   90.00
_cell.angle_gamma   90.00
#
_symmetry.space_group_name_H-M   'P 1'
#
loop_
_entity.id
_entity.type
_entity.pdbx_description
1 polymer ?
#
loop_
_entity_poly.entity_id
_entity_poly.type
_entity_poly.pdbx_seq_one_letter_code
_entity_poly.pdbx_strand_id
1 'polypeptide(L)' 'MVVPDMDTETLLANACESLASANVMANDFATYLSGPQRNTALAIAQIIMLAELAVNRALDNVDPQG' A
#
# COMPACT_ATOMS: atom_id res chain seq x y z
N MET A 1 14.47 -5.06 4.12
CA MET A 1 15.44 -5.62 3.15
C MET A 1 14.66 -6.66 2.35
N VAL A 2 14.54 -6.49 1.04
CA VAL A 2 13.91 -7.51 0.19
C VAL A 2 14.95 -8.60 -0.04
N VAL A 3 14.64 -9.84 0.32
CA VAL A 3 15.57 -10.96 0.15
C VAL A 3 15.61 -11.32 -1.35
N PRO A 4 16.79 -11.49 -1.95
CA PRO A 4 16.93 -11.66 -3.40
C PRO A 4 16.33 -12.97 -3.97
N ASP A 5 15.91 -13.90 -3.11
CA ASP A 5 15.32 -15.21 -3.47
C ASP A 5 13.84 -15.34 -3.05
N MET A 6 13.17 -14.22 -2.74
CA MET A 6 11.72 -14.25 -2.45
C MET A 6 10.94 -14.48 -3.74
N ASP A 7 10.01 -15.43 -3.71
CA ASP A 7 9.05 -15.62 -4.78
C ASP A 7 8.17 -14.36 -4.95
N THR A 8 7.62 -14.23 -6.16
CA THR A 8 6.81 -13.07 -6.55
C THR A 8 5.59 -12.88 -5.65
N GLU A 9 5.00 -13.97 -5.14
CA GLU A 9 3.86 -13.95 -4.24
C GLU A 9 4.23 -13.26 -2.91
N THR A 10 5.32 -13.71 -2.28
CA THR A 10 5.83 -13.14 -1.03
C THR A 10 6.24 -11.68 -1.21
N LEU A 11 6.82 -11.32 -2.36
CA LEU A 11 7.15 -9.92 -2.69
C LEU A 11 5.88 -9.04 -2.77
N LEU A 12 4.83 -9.52 -3.44
CA LEU A 12 3.57 -8.82 -3.59
C LEU A 12 2.80 -8.76 -2.26
N ALA A 13 2.80 -9.82 -1.46
CA ALA A 13 2.22 -9.83 -0.12
C ALA A 13 2.92 -8.80 0.79
N ASN A 14 4.25 -8.80 0.84
CA ASN A 14 5.01 -7.81 1.62
C ASN A 14 4.78 -6.37 1.11
N ALA A 15 4.63 -6.18 -0.21
CA ALA A 15 4.28 -4.89 -0.78
C ALA A 15 2.87 -4.44 -0.34
N CYS A 16 1.90 -5.36 -0.32
CA CYS A 16 0.54 -5.09 0.16
C CYS A 16 0.56 -4.67 1.64
N GLU A 17 1.25 -5.41 2.51
CA GLU A 17 1.39 -5.06 3.93
C GLU A 17 2.06 -3.69 4.14
N SER A 18 3.10 -3.41 3.35
CA SER A 18 3.80 -2.11 3.40
C SER A 18 2.89 -0.96 2.97
N LEU A 19 2.06 -1.16 1.94
CA LEU A 19 1.09 -0.17 1.45
C LEU A 19 -0.03 0.05 2.46
N ALA A 20 -0.57 -1.01 3.05
CA ALA A 20 -1.57 -0.91 4.11
C ALA A 20 -1.04 -0.09 5.30
N SER A 21 0.18 -0.37 5.75
CA SER A 21 0.87 0.40 6.79
C SER A 21 1.07 1.86 6.40
N ALA A 22 1.53 2.12 5.17
CA ALA A 22 1.71 3.47 4.65
C ALA A 22 0.38 4.25 4.58
N ASN A 23 -0.72 3.59 4.23
CA ASN A 23 -2.05 4.20 4.21
C ASN A 23 -2.49 4.61 5.62
N VAL A 24 -2.27 3.76 6.63
CA VAL A 24 -2.52 4.10 8.04
C VAL A 24 -1.68 5.30 8.48
N MET A 25 -0.38 5.30 8.18
CA MET A 25 0.51 6.42 8.51
C MET A 25 0.10 7.72 7.81
N ALA A 26 -0.31 7.67 6.55
CA ALA A 26 -0.76 8.84 5.80
C ALA A 26 -2.07 9.41 6.38
N ASN A 27 -3.02 8.55 6.75
CA ASN A 27 -4.26 8.96 7.40
C ASN A 27 -4.02 9.53 8.80
N ASP A 28 -3.18 8.89 9.62
CA ASP A 28 -2.79 9.39 10.94
C ASP A 28 -2.09 10.75 10.80
N PHE A 29 -1.14 10.88 9.87
CA PHE A 29 -0.48 12.15 9.58
C PHE A 29 -1.47 13.24 9.19
N ALA A 30 -2.48 12.92 8.38
CA ALA A 30 -3.52 13.86 7.99
C ALA A 30 -4.34 14.40 9.17
N THR A 31 -4.40 13.69 10.32
CA THR A 31 -5.09 14.18 11.52
C THR A 31 -4.37 15.35 12.20
N TYR A 32 -3.04 15.43 12.06
CA TYR A 32 -2.23 16.52 12.60
C TYR A 32 -2.15 17.74 11.67
N LEU A 33 -2.69 17.64 10.45
CA LEU A 33 -2.66 18.70 9.45
C LEU A 33 -3.99 19.45 9.38
N SER A 34 -3.93 20.69 8.89
CA SER A 34 -5.10 21.53 8.63
C SER A 34 -5.04 22.14 7.24
N GLY A 35 -6.19 22.54 6.69
CA GLY A 35 -6.25 23.26 5.42
C GLY A 35 -5.72 22.43 4.23
N PRO A 36 -5.08 23.06 3.24
CA PRO A 36 -4.61 22.39 2.03
C PRO A 36 -3.67 21.21 2.28
N GLN A 37 -2.81 21.27 3.30
CA GLN A 37 -1.87 20.21 3.63
C GLN A 37 -2.57 18.89 4.01
N ARG A 38 -3.68 19.00 4.75
CA ARG A 38 -4.52 17.83 5.09
C ARG A 38 -5.10 17.19 3.84
N ASN A 39 -5.58 17.99 2.90
CA ASN A 39 -6.13 17.48 1.64
C ASN A 39 -5.05 16.75 0.82
N THR A 40 -3.82 17.27 0.79
CA THR A 40 -2.69 16.60 0.15
C THR A 40 -2.38 15.25 0.81
N ALA A 41 -2.35 15.18 2.14
CA ALA A 41 -2.10 13.92 2.85
C ALA A 41 -3.21 12.89 2.60
N LEU A 42 -4.47 13.32 2.57
CA LEU A 42 -5.59 12.44 2.22
C LEU A 42 -5.53 11.97 0.75
N ALA A 43 -5.09 12.83 -0.18
CA ALA A 43 -4.88 12.43 -1.57
C ALA A 43 -3.76 11.39 -1.70
N ILE A 44 -2.67 11.52 -0.93
CA ILE A 44 -1.61 10.51 -0.86
C ILE A 44 -2.17 9.18 -0.32
N ALA A 45 -2.96 9.21 0.75
CA ALA A 45 -3.61 8.02 1.30
C ALA A 45 -4.50 7.31 0.24
N GLN A 46 -5.27 8.08 -0.53
CA GLN A 46 -6.07 7.52 -1.64
C GLN A 46 -5.21 6.86 -2.72
N ILE A 47 -4.08 7.46 -3.10
CA ILE A 47 -3.15 6.88 -4.08
C ILE A 47 -2.55 5.57 -3.54
N ILE A 48 -2.18 5.52 -2.26
CA ILE A 48 -1.66 4.32 -1.61
C ILE A 48 -2.70 3.20 -1.64
N MET A 49 -3.97 3.49 -1.29
CA MET A 49 -5.06 2.52 -1.36
C MET A 49 -5.27 1.96 -2.79
N LEU A 50 -5.16 2.82 -3.82
CA LEU A 50 -5.24 2.35 -5.21
C LEU A 50 -4.06 1.46 -5.60
N ALA A 51 -2.86 1.77 -5.13
CA ALA A 51 -1.69 0.93 -5.33
C ALA A 51 -1.83 -0.42 -4.62
N GLU A 52 -2.33 -0.43 -3.38
CA GLU A 52 -2.62 -1.65 -2.61
C GLU A 52 -3.59 -2.56 -3.37
N LEU A 53 -4.67 -1.99 -3.92
CA LEU A 53 -5.62 -2.73 -4.74
C LEU A 53 -4.99 -3.30 -6.02
N ALA A 54 -4.08 -2.56 -6.66
CA ALA A 54 -3.35 -3.06 -7.83
C ALA A 54 -2.41 -4.21 -7.48
N VAL A 55 -1.74 -4.13 -6.33
CA VAL A 55 -0.86 -5.18 -5.80
C VAL A 55 -1.67 -6.43 -5.42
N ASN A 56 -2.80 -6.28 -4.74
CA ASN A 56 -3.70 -7.40 -4.42
C ASN A 56 -4.16 -8.12 -5.71
N ARG A 57 -4.56 -7.37 -6.74
CA ARG A 57 -4.91 -7.99 -8.04
C ARG A 57 -3.72 -8.66 -8.72
N ALA A 58 -2.52 -8.11 -8.58
CA ALA A 58 -1.31 -8.75 -9.10
C ALA A 58 -1.02 -10.06 -8.37
N LEU A 59 -1.23 -10.09 -7.04
CA LEU A 59 -1.10 -11.29 -6.22
C LEU A 59 -2.10 -12.37 -6.66
N ASP A 60 -3.38 -12.01 -6.82
CA ASP A 60 -4.43 -12.92 -7.31
C ASP A 60 -4.13 -13.50 -8.71
N ASN A 61 -3.39 -12.78 -9.55
CA ASN A 61 -2.98 -13.26 -10.88
C ASN A 61 -1.78 -14.20 -10.82
N VAL A 62 -0.91 -14.05 -9.82
CA VAL A 62 0.27 -14.89 -9.61
C VAL A 62 -0.12 -16.19 -8.91
N ASP A 63 -1.08 -16.11 -7.99
CA ASP A 63 -1.71 -17.25 -7.33
C ASP A 63 -3.22 -17.30 -7.62
N PRO A 64 -3.64 -17.72 -8.84
CA PRO A 64 -5.05 -17.82 -9.19
C PRO A 64 -5.76 -18.99 -8.48
N GLN A 65 -5.01 -19.87 -7.79
CA GLN A 65 -5.48 -21.08 -7.12
C GLN A 65 -4.48 -21.44 -6.01
N GLY A 66 -4.72 -20.99 -4.78
CA GLY A 66 -3.95 -21.46 -3.61
C GLY A 66 -3.93 -22.99 -3.48
#